data_AF-A0A561U7S7-F1
#
_entry.id   AF-A0A561U7S7-F1
#
_cell.length_a   1.000
_cell.length_b   1.000
_cell.length_c   1.000
_cell.angle_alpha   90.00
_cell.angle_beta   90.00
_cell.angle_gamma   90.00
#
_symmetry.space_group_name_H-M   'P 1'
#
loop_
_entity.id
_entity.type
_entity.pdbx_description
1 polymer ?
#
loop_
_entity_poly.entity_id
_entity_poly.type
_entity_poly.pdbx_seq_one_letter_code
_entity_poly.pdbx_strand_id
1 'polypeptide(L)'
;MWDEAPDGRRQLITTGYLKASHRELDERSGEGDPYHPHTRAVPVEPGMIEEYVLRLYPFAATFLLGHKLIAELSCDEPLADAHNAMLPPDAFHLPVGRPVTHKVYRDARHPSRLVLPHTA
;
A
#
# COMPACT_ATOMS: atom_id res chain seq x y z
N MET A 1 4.94 3.11 3.78
CA MET A 1 4.87 3.30 5.24
C MET A 1 6.18 3.89 5.71
N TRP A 2 6.10 4.89 6.59
CA TRP A 2 7.24 5.68 7.01
C TRP A 2 7.30 5.78 8.53
N ASP A 3 8.52 5.94 9.03
CA ASP A 3 8.81 6.43 10.35
C ASP A 3 9.22 7.90 10.26
N GLU A 4 8.43 8.79 10.88
CA GLU A 4 8.69 10.23 10.93
C GLU A 4 9.19 10.62 12.33
N ALA A 5 10.43 11.14 12.37
CA ALA A 5 11.06 11.64 13.59
C ALA A 5 10.47 13.00 14.01
N PRO A 6 10.60 13.41 15.29
CA PRO A 6 10.10 14.71 15.77
C PRO A 6 10.64 15.94 15.03
N ASP A 7 11.82 15.82 14.40
CA ASP A 7 12.45 16.88 13.60
C ASP A 7 11.96 16.91 12.14
N GLY A 8 11.02 16.04 11.76
CA GLY A 8 10.43 15.94 10.43
C GLY A 8 11.22 15.06 9.45
N ARG A 9 12.36 14.48 9.84
CA ARG A 9 13.04 13.48 9.00
C ARG A 9 12.20 12.22 8.88
N ARG A 10 12.21 11.62 7.69
CA ARG A 10 11.41 10.44 7.38
C ARG A 10 12.29 9.30 6.90
N GLN A 11 12.07 8.11 7.45
CA GLN A 11 12.66 6.86 6.99
C GLN A 11 11.59 5.98 6.36
N LEU A 12 11.86 5.47 5.16
CA LEU A 12 10.98 4.49 4.53
C LEU A 12 11.10 3.15 5.27
N ILE A 13 9.97 2.60 5.70
CA ILE A 13 9.91 1.29 6.37
C ILE A 13 9.58 0.19 5.38
N THR A 14 8.47 0.33 4.66
CA THR A 14 8.04 -0.64 3.65
C THR A 14 7.08 0.00 2.65
N THR A 15 7.00 -0.56 1.45
CA THR A 15 6.06 -0.19 0.39
C THR A 15 5.22 -1.41 0.01
N GLY A 16 4.21 -1.19 -0.82
CA GLY A 16 3.36 -2.24 -1.34
C GLY A 16 2.53 -1.68 -2.49
N TYR A 17 2.24 -2.54 -3.46
CA TYR A 17 1.54 -2.15 -4.68
C TYR A 17 0.46 -3.17 -4.98
N LEU A 18 -0.69 -2.69 -5.46
CA LEU A 18 -1.76 -3.55 -5.96
C LEU A 18 -2.36 -2.91 -7.19
N LYS A 19 -2.32 -3.64 -8.31
CA LYS A 19 -3.14 -3.29 -9.46
C LYS A 19 -4.58 -3.67 -9.15
N ALA A 20 -5.48 -2.69 -9.09
CA ALA A 20 -6.88 -2.88 -8.68
C ALA A 20 -7.63 -3.97 -9.46
N SER A 21 -7.25 -4.23 -10.72
CA SER A 21 -7.84 -5.32 -11.51
C SER A 21 -7.43 -6.73 -11.05
N HIS A 22 -6.41 -6.84 -10.20
CA HIS A 22 -5.93 -8.08 -9.60
C HIS A 22 -6.26 -8.16 -8.10
N ARG A 23 -7.36 -7.52 -7.67
CA ARG A 23 -7.79 -7.47 -6.27
C ARG A 23 -8.20 -8.80 -5.65
N GLU A 24 -8.36 -9.85 -6.45
CA GLU A 24 -8.82 -11.17 -5.98
C GLU A 24 -7.91 -11.72 -4.89
N LEU A 25 -8.52 -12.34 -3.88
CA LEU A 25 -7.83 -13.05 -2.81
C LEU A 25 -8.07 -14.54 -2.94
N ASP A 26 -7.02 -15.31 -2.67
CA ASP A 26 -7.08 -16.77 -2.59
C ASP A 26 -7.38 -17.22 -1.15
N GLU A 27 -7.88 -18.44 -0.98
CA GLU A 27 -8.18 -19.05 0.31
C GLU A 27 -6.94 -19.18 1.23
N ARG A 28 -5.73 -19.16 0.64
CA ARG A 28 -4.46 -19.10 1.38
C ARG A 28 -4.23 -17.80 2.16
N SER A 29 -5.04 -16.76 1.92
CA SER A 29 -4.89 -15.46 2.55
C SER A 29 -5.12 -15.55 4.06
N GLY A 30 -4.16 -15.07 4.84
CA GLY A 30 -4.25 -14.98 6.31
C GLY A 30 -4.34 -13.54 6.80
N GLU A 31 -4.54 -13.37 8.11
CA GLU A 31 -4.44 -12.04 8.73
C GLU A 31 -3.02 -11.49 8.58
N GLY A 32 -2.88 -10.35 7.90
CA GLY A 32 -1.58 -9.74 7.61
C GLY A 32 -0.78 -10.37 6.45
N ASP A 33 -1.28 -11.45 5.84
CA ASP A 33 -0.63 -12.13 4.70
C ASP A 33 -1.63 -12.41 3.57
N PRO A 34 -2.09 -11.36 2.85
CA PRO A 34 -2.97 -11.53 1.70
C PRO A 34 -2.23 -12.22 0.54
N TYR A 35 -2.92 -13.14 -0.14
CA TYR A 35 -2.43 -13.79 -1.35
C TYR A 35 -3.30 -13.45 -2.55
N HIS A 36 -2.70 -12.77 -3.53
CA HIS A 36 -3.33 -12.48 -4.82
C HIS A 36 -2.86 -13.51 -5.86
N PRO A 37 -3.76 -14.29 -6.48
CA PRO A 37 -3.37 -15.35 -7.41
C PRO A 37 -2.89 -14.81 -8.76
N HIS A 38 -3.25 -13.56 -9.11
CA HIS A 38 -2.92 -12.92 -10.38
C HIS A 38 -3.29 -13.75 -11.63
N THR A 39 -4.27 -14.64 -11.53
CA THR A 39 -4.69 -15.56 -12.61
C THR A 39 -5.59 -14.89 -13.65
N ARG A 40 -6.25 -13.78 -13.28
CA ARG A 40 -7.02 -12.94 -14.21
C ARG A 40 -7.00 -11.46 -13.78
N ALA A 41 -7.41 -10.61 -14.72
CA ALA A 41 -7.65 -9.20 -14.47
C ALA A 41 -9.16 -8.91 -14.56
N VAL A 42 -9.78 -8.54 -13.45
CA VAL A 42 -11.18 -8.14 -13.37
C VAL A 42 -11.27 -6.61 -13.42
N PRO A 43 -11.89 -6.01 -14.45
CA PRO A 43 -12.04 -4.56 -14.53
C PRO A 43 -12.65 -3.96 -13.26
N VAL A 44 -12.23 -2.72 -12.94
CA VAL A 44 -12.85 -1.95 -11.86
C VAL A 44 -14.03 -1.19 -12.45
N GLU A 45 -15.22 -1.43 -11.90
CA GLU A 45 -16.43 -0.72 -12.30
C GLU A 45 -16.46 0.66 -11.65
N PRO A 46 -16.54 1.77 -12.43
CA PRO A 46 -16.60 3.11 -11.85
C PRO A 46 -17.78 3.30 -10.90
N GLY A 47 -17.51 3.82 -9.70
CA GLY A 47 -18.54 4.09 -8.69
C GLY A 47 -18.89 2.91 -7.78
N MET A 48 -18.49 1.70 -8.14
CA MET A 48 -18.61 0.54 -7.24
C MET A 48 -17.60 0.63 -6.10
N ILE A 49 -18.08 0.41 -4.88
CA ILE A 49 -17.25 0.33 -3.68
C ILE A 49 -16.74 -1.10 -3.58
N GLU A 50 -15.42 -1.25 -3.52
CA GLU A 50 -14.72 -2.52 -3.49
C GLU A 50 -13.68 -2.51 -2.37
N GLU A 51 -13.45 -3.65 -1.73
CA GLU A 51 -12.37 -3.81 -0.77
C GLU A 51 -11.08 -4.20 -1.50
N TYR A 52 -10.00 -3.48 -1.22
CA TYR A 52 -8.67 -3.74 -1.75
C TYR A 52 -7.73 -4.03 -0.58
N VAL A 53 -7.23 -5.26 -0.51
CA VAL A 53 -6.28 -5.67 0.52
C VAL A 53 -4.88 -5.60 -0.09
N LEU A 54 -4.06 -4.66 0.37
CA LEU A 54 -2.70 -4.48 -0.14
C LEU A 54 -1.71 -5.26 0.73
N ARG A 55 -0.85 -6.07 0.09
CA ARG A 55 0.30 -6.65 0.76
C ARG A 55 1.39 -5.60 0.94
N LEU A 56 1.79 -5.35 2.18
CA LEU A 56 3.04 -4.65 2.48
C LEU A 56 4.18 -5.66 2.57
N TYR A 57 5.37 -5.30 2.09
CA TYR A 57 6.51 -6.20 2.19
C TYR A 57 6.90 -6.41 3.67
N PRO A 58 7.20 -7.66 4.08
CA PRO A 58 7.58 -7.96 5.46
C PRO A 58 8.78 -7.12 5.90
N PHE A 59 8.66 -6.49 7.06
CA PHE A 59 9.71 -5.65 7.63
C PHE A 59 9.62 -5.67 9.15
N ALA A 60 10.75 -5.47 9.83
CA ALA A 60 10.81 -5.25 11.27
C ALA A 60 11.41 -3.87 11.53
N ALA A 61 10.68 -3.01 12.24
CA ALA A 61 11.11 -1.67 12.59
C ALA A 61 10.71 -1.34 14.03
N THR A 62 11.59 -0.63 14.74
CA THR A 62 11.30 -0.06 16.05
C THR A 62 10.98 1.41 15.89
N PHE A 63 9.75 1.81 16.21
CA PHE A 63 9.36 3.21 16.26
C PHE A 63 9.71 3.79 17.63
N LEU A 64 10.60 4.78 17.65
CA LEU A 64 11.07 5.38 18.90
C LEU A 64 10.03 6.30 19.52
N LEU A 65 10.19 6.61 20.81
CA LEU A 65 9.29 7.56 21.48
C LEU A 65 9.29 8.91 20.76
N GLY A 66 8.09 9.45 20.52
CA GLY A 66 7.88 10.72 19.82
C GLY A 66 7.88 10.61 18.29
N HIS A 67 8.28 9.47 17.73
CA HIS A 67 8.14 9.21 16.31
C HIS A 67 6.68 8.91 15.93
N LYS A 68 6.37 9.04 14.64
CA LYS A 68 5.05 8.73 14.07
C LYS A 68 5.15 7.69 12.97
N LEU A 69 4.29 6.68 13.03
CA LEU A 69 4.04 5.79 11.91
C LEU A 69 3.09 6.48 10.93
N ILE A 70 3.56 6.68 9.70
CA ILE A 70 2.79 7.30 8.63
C ILE A 70 2.50 6.28 7.52
N ALA A 71 1.21 6.04 7.26
CA ALA A 71 0.74 5.30 6.09
C ALA A 71 0.37 6.30 4.98
N GLU A 72 1.03 6.18 3.84
CA GLU A 72 0.70 6.95 2.63
C GLU A 72 0.09 6.02 1.60
N LEU A 73 -0.99 6.49 0.98
CA LEU A 73 -1.66 5.82 -0.13
C LEU A 73 -1.59 6.74 -1.34
N SER A 74 -1.04 6.23 -2.44
CA SER A 74 -0.94 6.94 -3.71
C SER A 74 -1.40 6.03 -4.84
N CYS A 75 -1.88 6.64 -5.93
CA CYS A 75 -2.20 5.93 -7.18
C CYS A 75 -1.08 6.03 -8.23
N ASP A 76 -0.03 6.77 -7.91
CA ASP A 76 1.14 6.92 -8.76
C ASP A 76 2.38 7.01 -7.87
N GLU A 77 3.49 6.45 -8.34
CA GLU A 77 4.75 6.58 -7.62
C GLU A 77 5.54 7.79 -8.14
N PRO A 78 6.26 8.50 -7.26
CA PRO A 78 7.07 9.62 -7.68
C PRO A 78 8.21 9.15 -8.60
N LEU A 79 8.57 9.98 -9.58
CA LEU A 79 9.69 9.74 -10.51
C LEU A 79 11.04 9.56 -9.77
N ALA A 80 11.15 10.09 -8.56
CA ALA A 80 12.27 9.87 -7.66
C ALA A 80 11.78 9.78 -6.21
N ASP A 81 12.07 8.69 -5.53
CA ASP A 81 11.92 8.55 -4.08
C ASP A 81 12.97 7.62 -3.46
N ALA A 82 12.92 7.51 -2.13
CA ALA A 82 13.81 6.65 -1.37
C ALA A 82 13.67 5.15 -1.68
N HIS A 83 12.54 4.72 -2.25
CA HIS A 83 12.32 3.32 -2.63
C HIS A 83 13.03 3.01 -3.96
N ASN A 84 12.76 3.82 -4.96
CA ASN A 84 13.18 3.63 -6.34
C ASN A 84 14.63 4.08 -6.59
N ALA A 85 15.21 4.91 -5.70
CA ALA A 85 16.59 5.40 -5.82
C ALA A 85 17.67 4.31 -5.91
N MET A 86 17.38 3.08 -5.44
CA MET A 86 18.31 1.95 -5.47
C MET A 86 17.96 0.89 -6.52
N LEU A 87 16.88 1.07 -7.28
CA LEU A 87 16.47 0.16 -8.34
C LEU A 87 17.09 0.58 -9.68
N PRO A 88 17.22 -0.34 -10.66
CA PRO A 88 17.60 0.03 -12.01
C PRO A 88 16.70 1.13 -12.60
N PRO A 89 17.21 1.95 -13.54
CA PRO A 89 16.36 2.84 -14.31
C PRO A 89 15.15 2.08 -14.87
N ASP A 90 13.99 2.74 -14.90
CA ASP A 90 12.72 2.21 -15.42
C ASP A 90 12.05 1.09 -14.58
N ALA A 91 12.45 0.90 -13.33
CA ALA A 91 11.76 0.02 -12.37
C ALA A 91 10.47 0.66 -11.81
N PHE A 92 9.65 1.26 -12.68
CA PHE A 92 8.40 1.93 -12.33
C PHE A 92 7.17 1.16 -12.84
N HIS A 93 6.06 1.32 -12.13
CA HIS A 93 4.75 0.88 -12.53
C HIS A 93 4.16 1.88 -13.52
N LEU A 94 3.73 1.39 -14.68
CA LEU A 94 3.01 2.22 -15.64
C LEU A 94 1.63 2.59 -15.06
N PRO A 95 1.35 3.90 -14.82
CA PRO A 95 0.06 4.31 -14.32
C PRO A 95 -1.02 4.17 -15.40
N VAL A 96 -2.27 4.30 -14.99
CA VAL A 96 -3.38 4.41 -15.93
C VAL A 96 -3.20 5.70 -16.73
N GLY A 97 -3.04 5.59 -18.05
CA GLY A 97 -2.78 6.72 -18.96
C GLY A 97 -3.96 7.68 -19.20
N ARG A 98 -4.88 7.77 -18.24
CA ARG A 98 -6.02 8.70 -18.25
C ARG A 98 -6.26 9.24 -16.84
N PRO A 99 -6.85 10.42 -16.67
CA PRO A 99 -7.24 10.91 -15.35
C PRO A 99 -8.20 9.94 -14.64
N VAL A 100 -7.90 9.64 -13.37
CA VAL A 100 -8.74 8.81 -12.49
C VAL A 100 -8.89 9.50 -11.15
N THR A 101 -10.10 9.52 -10.61
CA THR A 101 -10.35 9.96 -9.23
C THR A 101 -10.55 8.74 -8.34
N HIS A 102 -9.79 8.68 -7.25
CA HIS A 102 -9.91 7.63 -6.25
C HIS A 102 -10.64 8.18 -5.03
N LYS A 103 -11.57 7.40 -4.48
CA LYS A 103 -12.28 7.73 -3.24
C LYS A 103 -12.05 6.62 -2.21
N VAL A 104 -11.44 6.99 -1.10
CA VAL A 104 -11.17 6.06 0.01
C VAL A 104 -12.27 6.23 1.05
N TYR A 105 -13.00 5.15 1.32
CA TYR A 105 -14.02 5.11 2.36
C TYR A 105 -13.38 4.69 3.68
N ARG A 106 -13.69 5.40 4.77
CA ARG A 106 -13.14 5.13 6.11
C ARG A 106 -14.19 5.51 7.15
N ASP A 107 -15.21 4.69 7.23
CA ASP A 107 -16.36 4.87 8.13
C ASP A 107 -16.75 3.53 8.78
N ALA A 108 -17.78 3.53 9.62
CA ALA A 108 -18.19 2.34 10.37
C ALA A 108 -18.63 1.16 9.48
N ARG A 109 -19.11 1.42 8.25
CA ARG A 109 -19.48 0.38 7.27
C ARG A 109 -18.32 0.00 6.36
N HIS A 110 -17.32 0.89 6.21
CA HIS A 110 -16.13 0.68 5.39
C HIS A 110 -14.87 0.90 6.25
N PRO A 111 -14.52 -0.06 7.13
CA PRO A 111 -13.45 0.12 8.12
C PRO A 111 -12.06 -0.12 7.51
N SER A 112 -11.65 0.73 6.56
CA SER A 112 -10.28 0.72 6.05
C SER A 112 -9.29 0.85 7.20
N ARG A 113 -8.33 -0.08 7.27
CA ARG A 113 -7.40 -0.23 8.39
C ARG A 113 -6.02 -0.66 7.92
N LEU A 114 -5.04 -0.45 8.79
CA LEU A 114 -3.69 -1.00 8.65
C LEU A 114 -3.54 -2.14 9.66
N VAL A 115 -3.14 -3.32 9.20
CA VAL A 115 -2.86 -4.48 10.05
C VAL A 115 -1.36 -4.50 10.32
N LEU A 116 -0.97 -4.35 11.59
CA LEU A 116 0.42 -4.30 12.02
C LEU A 116 0.70 -5.44 13.00
N PRO A 117 1.63 -6.35 12.68
CA PRO A 117 2.14 -7.26 13.69
C PRO A 117 3.01 -6.47 14.67
N HIS A 118 2.74 -6.60 15.97
CA HIS A 118 3.60 -6.08 17.02
C HIS A 118 4.15 -7.23 17.87
N THR A 119 5.39 -7.10 18.31
CA THR A 119 5.97 -7.92 19.37
C THR A 119 5.79 -7.19 20.70
N ALA A 120 5.39 -7.91 21.75
CA ALA A 120 5.36 -7.39 23.11
C ALA A 120 6.77 -7.16 23.68
#